data_AF-A0A7J2ZGN2-F1
#
_entry.id   AF-A0A7J2ZGN2-F1
#
_cell.length_a   1.000
_cell.length_b   1.000
_cell.length_c   1.000
_cell.angle_alpha   90.00
_cell.angle_beta   90.00
_cell.angle_gamma   90.00
#
_symmetry.space_group_name_H-M   'P 1'
#
loop_
_entity.id
_entity.type
_entity.pdbx_description
1 polymer ?
#
loop_
_entity_poly.entity_id
_entity_poly.type
_entity_poly.pdbx_seq_one_letter_code
_entity_poly.pdbx_strand_id
1 'polypeptide(L)' 'MNYTSIQLLPKTKERLMRLKAGSRETYDTLINKLLELVPERDDEGEYTDEFRYELLNAKLGLNRGRVFSHSEVKKSLGL' A
#
# COMPACT_ATOMS: atom_id res chain seq x y z
N MET A 1 20.49 -16.72 -5.14
CA MET A 1 19.69 -15.55 -4.73
C MET A 1 20.65 -14.46 -4.32
N ASN A 2 20.57 -13.29 -4.96
CA ASN A 2 21.33 -12.11 -4.53
C ASN A 2 20.44 -11.28 -3.60
N TYR A 3 20.96 -10.91 -2.44
CA TYR A 3 20.26 -10.07 -1.48
C TYR A 3 20.73 -8.63 -1.60
N THR A 4 19.79 -7.70 -1.52
CA THR A 4 20.06 -6.27 -1.35
C THR A 4 19.72 -5.86 0.08
N SER A 5 20.12 -4.65 0.47
CA SER A 5 19.80 -4.10 1.79
C SER A 5 18.96 -2.85 1.65
N ILE A 6 18.00 -2.68 2.55
CA ILE A 6 17.22 -1.45 2.73
C ILE A 6 17.44 -0.93 4.14
N GLN A 7 17.45 0.39 4.29
CA GLN A 7 17.59 1.03 5.60
C GLN A 7 16.20 1.24 6.21
N LEU A 8 15.98 0.70 7.40
CA LEU A 8 14.72 0.82 8.13
C LEU A 8 15.00 1.34 9.54
N LEU A 9 14.12 2.21 10.05
CA LEU A 9 14.14 2.56 11.46
C LEU A 9 13.85 1.32 12.33
N PRO A 10 14.45 1.20 13.53
CA PRO A 10 14.22 0.07 14.43
C PRO A 10 12.73 -0.18 14.70
N LYS A 11 11.96 0.89 14.93
CA LYS A 11 10.51 0.84 15.14
C LYS A 11 9.75 0.24 13.96
N THR A 12 10.19 0.51 12.73
CA THR A 12 9.57 -0.06 11.52
C THR A 12 9.87 -1.55 11.42
N LYS A 13 11.11 -1.96 11.70
CA LYS A 13 11.51 -3.37 11.75
C LYS A 13 10.70 -4.15 12.79
N GLU A 14 10.52 -3.61 13.99
CA GLU A 14 9.69 -4.23 15.03
C GLU A 14 8.22 -4.39 14.60
N ARG A 15 7.66 -3.40 13.89
CA ARG A 15 6.30 -3.52 13.33
C ARG A 15 6.21 -4.64 12.31
N LEU A 16 7.19 -4.76 11.42
CA LEU A 16 7.26 -5.86 10.45
C LEU A 16 7.40 -7.22 11.14
N MET A 17 8.21 -7.32 12.21
CA MET A 17 8.36 -8.55 12.99
C MET A 17 7.02 -9.05 13.54
N ARG A 18 6.17 -8.14 14.02
CA ARG A 18 4.84 -8.50 14.57
C ARG A 18 3.85 -8.98 13.52
N LEU A 19 4.07 -8.68 12.24
CA LEU A 19 3.20 -9.10 11.14
C LEU A 19 3.55 -10.48 10.58
N LYS A 20 4.70 -11.05 10.97
CA LYS A 20 5.10 -12.37 10.51
C LYS A 20 4.14 -13.43 11.05
N ALA A 21 3.60 -14.27 10.16
CA ALA A 21 2.70 -15.37 10.51
C ALA A 21 3.40 -16.56 11.19
N GLY A 22 4.72 -16.49 11.39
CA GLY A 22 5.50 -17.50 12.10
C GLY A 22 7.01 -17.29 11.96
N SER A 23 7.80 -18.17 12.59
CA SER A 23 9.27 -18.09 12.60
C SER A 23 9.92 -18.33 11.23
N ARG A 24 9.23 -19.04 10.33
CA ARG A 24 9.74 -19.43 9.00
C ARG A 24 9.48 -18.42 7.88
N GLU A 25 8.58 -17.46 8.08
CA GLU A 25 8.34 -16.42 7.07
C GLU A 25 9.56 -15.50 6.97
N THR A 26 9.98 -15.12 5.76
CA THR A 26 11.07 -14.15 5.59
C THR A 26 10.49 -12.74 5.47
N TYR A 27 11.33 -11.71 5.67
CA TYR A 27 10.88 -10.34 5.39
C TYR A 27 10.57 -10.14 3.91
N ASP A 28 11.29 -10.82 3.02
CA ASP A 28 11.04 -10.79 1.59
C ASP A 28 9.63 -11.31 1.26
N THR A 29 9.24 -12.47 1.81
CA THR A 29 7.87 -13.00 1.66
C THR A 29 6.81 -12.07 2.23
N LEU A 30 7.05 -11.52 3.43
CA LEU A 30 6.11 -10.58 4.05
C LEU A 30 5.96 -9.29 3.22
N ILE A 31 7.07 -8.71 2.75
CA ILE A 31 7.06 -7.49 1.96
C ILE A 31 6.33 -7.74 0.63
N ASN A 32 6.61 -8.84 -0.06
CA ASN A 32 5.92 -9.18 -1.30
C ASN A 32 4.40 -9.34 -1.11
N LYS A 33 3.94 -10.01 -0.04
CA LYS A 33 2.50 -10.06 0.29
C LYS A 33 1.88 -8.69 0.51
N LEU A 34 2.61 -7.74 1.10
CA LEU A 34 2.13 -6.38 1.29
C LEU A 34 2.10 -5.61 -0.04
N LEU A 35 3.07 -5.85 -0.94
CA LEU A 35 3.13 -5.25 -2.27
C LEU A 35 1.96 -5.72 -3.15
N GLU A 36 1.54 -6.99 -3.03
CA GLU A 36 0.38 -7.56 -3.75
C GLU A 36 -0.95 -6.83 -3.44
N LEU A 37 -1.03 -6.06 -2.35
CA LEU A 37 -2.22 -5.24 -2.03
C LEU A 37 -2.38 -4.02 -2.96
N VAL A 38 -1.31 -3.64 -3.65
CA VAL A 38 -1.30 -2.56 -4.64
C VAL A 38 -1.24 -3.20 -6.03
N PRO A 39 -2.37 -3.27 -6.76
CA PRO A 39 -2.40 -3.83 -8.11
C PRO A 39 -1.42 -3.08 -9.03
N GLU A 40 -0.86 -3.79 -9.99
CA GLU A 40 0.07 -3.23 -10.99
C GLU A 40 -0.62 -2.89 -12.31
N ARG A 41 -1.84 -3.39 -12.50
CA ARG A 41 -2.61 -3.22 -13.73
C ARG A 41 -4.10 -3.44 -13.50
N ASP A 42 -4.89 -3.07 -14.50
CA ASP A 42 -6.30 -3.45 -14.67
C ASP A 42 -6.59 -3.85 -16.12
N ASP A 43 -7.86 -3.80 -16.52
CA ASP A 43 -8.31 -4.09 -17.88
C ASP A 43 -7.86 -3.02 -18.91
N GLU A 44 -7.40 -1.85 -18.45
CA GLU A 44 -6.90 -0.75 -19.29
C GLU A 44 -5.38 -0.79 -19.48
N GLY A 45 -4.64 -1.51 -18.63
CA GLY A 45 -3.21 -1.76 -18.79
C GLY A 45 -2.43 -1.61 -17.50
N GLU A 46 -1.11 -1.44 -17.63
CA GLU A 46 -0.21 -1.25 -16.49
C GLU A 46 -0.34 0.15 -15.89
N TYR A 47 -0.27 0.22 -14.56
CA TYR A 47 -0.28 1.46 -13.83
C TYR A 47 1.10 2.10 -13.78
N THR A 48 1.14 3.43 -13.88
CA THR A 48 2.35 4.18 -13.61
C THR A 48 2.71 4.15 -12.12
N ASP A 49 3.98 4.39 -11.81
CA ASP A 49 4.44 4.43 -10.42
C ASP A 49 3.72 5.52 -9.61
N GLU A 50 3.44 6.68 -10.22
CA GLU A 50 2.68 7.77 -9.61
C GLU A 50 1.26 7.32 -9.26
N PHE A 51 0.57 6.64 -10.18
CA PHE A 51 -0.77 6.15 -9.95
C PHE A 51 -0.81 5.10 -8.84
N ARG A 52 0.15 4.16 -8.82
CA ARG A 52 0.27 3.16 -7.74
C ARG A 52 0.46 3.81 -6.38
N TYR A 53 1.26 4.88 -6.31
CA TYR A 53 1.44 5.66 -5.09
C TYR A 53 0.15 6.36 -4.64
N GLU A 54 -0.57 7.01 -5.55
CA GLU A 54 -1.85 7.67 -5.23
C GLU A 54 -2.92 6.65 -4.81
N LEU A 55 -3.01 5.52 -5.50
CA LEU A 55 -3.91 4.43 -5.17
C LEU A 55 -3.66 3.88 -3.77
N LEU A 56 -2.38 3.66 -3.40
CA LEU A 56 -2.01 3.25 -2.05
C LEU A 56 -2.46 4.29 -1.01
N ASN A 57 -2.23 5.58 -1.26
CA ASN A 57 -2.65 6.65 -0.37
C ASN A 57 -4.17 6.73 -0.23
N ALA A 58 -4.92 6.54 -1.32
CA ALA A 58 -6.37 6.48 -1.31
C ALA A 58 -6.86 5.30 -0.44
N LYS A 59 -6.32 4.09 -0.63
CA LYS A 59 -6.66 2.91 0.19
C LYS A 59 -6.36 3.13 1.67
N LEU A 60 -5.22 3.74 2.00
CA LEU A 60 -4.88 4.12 3.38
C LEU A 60 -5.83 5.19 3.94
N GLY A 61 -6.29 6.12 3.10
CA GLY A 61 -7.29 7.12 3.43
C GLY A 61 -8.63 6.49 3.82
N LEU A 62 -9.12 5.54 3.00
CA LEU A 62 -10.34 4.78 3.27
C LEU A 62 -10.28 4.07 4.62
N ASN A 63 -9.17 3.38 4.91
CA ASN A 63 -8.95 2.71 6.19
C ASN A 63 -8.90 3.67 7.39
N ARG A 64 -8.62 4.97 7.16
CA ARG A 64 -8.64 6.03 8.17
C ARG A 64 -9.96 6.78 8.23
N GLY A 65 -10.99 6.34 7.49
CA GLY A 65 -12.28 7.00 7.41
C GLY A 65 -12.26 8.32 6.63
N ARG A 66 -11.23 8.57 5.81
CA ARG A 66 -11.16 9.75 4.94
C ARG A 66 -11.98 9.49 3.68
N VAL A 67 -13.28 9.74 3.80
CA VAL A 67 -14.25 9.62 2.71
C VAL A 67 -14.97 10.95 2.54
N PHE A 68 -15.43 11.19 1.31
CA PHE A 68 -16.31 12.31 1.00
C PHE A 68 -17.70 11.76 0.68
N SER A 69 -18.73 12.45 1.15
CA SER A 69 -20.10 12.19 0.71
C SER A 69 -20.27 12.58 -0.76
N HIS A 70 -21.20 11.94 -1.43
CA HIS A 70 -21.55 12.27 -2.81
C HIS A 70 -21.94 13.76 -2.98
N SER A 71 -22.63 14.35 -2.00
CA SER A 71 -22.97 15.78 -1.98
C SER A 71 -21.75 16.69 -1.89
N GLU A 72 -20.76 16.33 -1.06
CA GLU A 72 -19.51 17.10 -0.94
C GLU A 72 -18.71 17.06 -2.24
N VAL A 73 -18.63 15.89 -2.87
CA VAL A 73 -17.96 15.72 -4.16
C VAL A 73 -18.65 16.56 -5.24
N LYS A 74 -19.97 16.47 -5.38
CA LYS A 74 -20.72 17.27 -6.35
C LYS A 74 -20.47 18.77 -6.19
N LYS A 75 -20.58 19.27 -4.96
CA LYS A 75 -20.30 20.68 -4.66
C LYS A 75 -18.87 21.07 -5.04
N SER A 76 -17.88 20.21 -4.78
CA SER A 76 -16.47 20.48 -5.12
C SER A 76 -16.20 20.51 -6.63
N LEU A 77 -16.99 19.77 -7.41
CA LEU A 77 -16.87 19.68 -8.86
C LEU A 77 -17.77 20.69 -9.60
N GLY A 78 -18.61 21.44 -8.88
CA GLY A 78 -19.57 22.36 -9.47
C GLY A 78 -20.73 21.67 -10.20
N LEU A 79 -21.09 20.44 -9.79
CA LEU A 79 -22.14 19.59 -10.35
C LEU A 79 -23.41 19.55 -9.48
#